data_AF-A0AAV1ZV82-F1
#
_entry.id   AF-A0AAV1ZV82-F1
#
_cell.length_a   1.000
_cell.length_b   1.000
_cell.length_c   1.000
_cell.angle_alpha   90.00
_cell.angle_beta   90.00
_cell.angle_gamma   90.00
#
_symmetry.space_group_name_H-M   'P 1'
#
loop_
_entity.id
_entity.type
_entity.pdbx_description
1 polymer ?
#
loop_
_entity_poly.entity_id
_entity_poly.type
_entity_poly.pdbx_seq_one_letter_code
_entity_poly.pdbx_strand_id
1 'polypeptide(L)' 'MCTPDFRPVCGSDGLTYANECTLRVEACKMQKNVRVIYSGDCSSSKRQLPVITKEKDKFHCIFCI' A
#
# COMPACT_ATOMS: atom_id res chain seq x y z
N MET A 1 5.71 -9.98 -12.54
CA MET A 1 4.94 -11.10 -11.94
C MET A 1 5.06 -11.02 -10.43
N CYS A 2 3.96 -11.13 -9.69
CA CYS A 2 3.97 -11.19 -8.23
C CYS A 2 3.99 -12.65 -7.76
N THR A 3 4.70 -12.95 -6.68
CA THR A 3 4.65 -14.28 -6.05
C THR A 3 3.38 -14.41 -5.18
N PRO A 4 2.86 -15.64 -4.97
CA PRO A 4 1.71 -15.88 -4.10
C PRO A 4 2.06 -15.81 -2.60
N ASP A 5 3.18 -15.20 -2.24
CA ASP A 5 3.57 -15.00 -0.84
C ASP A 5 2.53 -14.13 -0.12
N PHE A 6 2.01 -14.66 0.98
CA PHE A 6 1.09 -13.94 1.86
C PHE A 6 1.92 -13.15 2.89
N ARG A 7 2.18 -11.88 2.58
CA ARG A 7 2.93 -10.94 3.43
C ARG A 7 2.13 -9.65 3.50
N PRO A 8 1.10 -9.57 4.36
CA PRO A 8 0.18 -8.45 4.36
C PRO A 8 0.92 -7.14 4.61
N VAL A 9 0.50 -6.08 3.92
CA VAL A 9 1.04 -4.73 4.07
C VAL A 9 -0.09 -3.73 4.16
N CYS A 10 0.09 -2.70 4.99
CA CYS A 10 -0.87 -1.63 5.15
C CYS A 10 -0.53 -0.50 4.17
N GLY A 11 -1.49 -0.16 3.31
CA GLY A 11 -1.39 0.93 2.35
C GLY A 11 -1.64 2.29 2.97
N SER A 12 -1.09 3.34 2.35
CA SER A 12 -1.28 4.75 2.73
C SER A 12 -2.72 5.23 2.60
N ASP A 13 -3.56 4.45 1.91
CA ASP A 13 -5.00 4.63 1.77
C ASP A 13 -5.81 3.94 2.88
N GLY A 14 -5.14 3.27 3.82
CA GLY A 14 -5.77 2.52 4.90
C GLY A 14 -6.28 1.14 4.48
N LEU A 15 -5.94 0.67 3.27
CA LEU A 15 -6.29 -0.67 2.80
C LEU A 15 -5.17 -1.67 3.07
N THR A 16 -5.55 -2.90 3.38
CA THR A 16 -4.60 -4.01 3.51
C THR A 16 -4.43 -4.71 2.17
N TYR A 17 -3.19 -4.92 1.77
CA TYR A 17 -2.84 -5.67 0.57
C TYR A 17 -2.16 -6.98 0.94
N ALA A 18 -2.42 -8.04 0.18
CA ALA A 18 -1.90 -9.38 0.45
C ALA A 18 -0.36 -9.45 0.41
N ASN A 19 0.26 -8.60 -0.43
CA ASN A 19 1.69 -8.34 -0.47
C ASN A 19 2.03 -7.00 -1.14
N GLU A 20 3.28 -6.56 -1.00
CA GLU A 20 3.78 -5.32 -1.61
C GLU A 20 3.58 -5.28 -3.14
N CYS A 21 3.73 -6.42 -3.82
CA CYS A 21 3.56 -6.48 -5.26
C CYS A 21 2.10 -6.26 -5.67
N THR A 22 1.15 -6.88 -4.95
CA THR A 22 -0.29 -6.63 -5.15
C THR A 22 -0.67 -5.19 -4.85
N LEU A 23 -0.07 -4.57 -3.82
CA LEU A 23 -0.26 -3.15 -3.55
C LEU A 23 0.18 -2.31 -4.75
N ARG A 24 1.39 -2.53 -5.27
CA ARG A 24 1.89 -1.78 -6.44
C ARG A 24 1.02 -1.98 -7.68
N VAL A 25 0.60 -3.20 -7.96
CA VAL A 25 -0.26 -3.52 -9.11
C VAL A 25 -1.63 -2.85 -8.97
N GLU A 26 -2.27 -2.97 -7.82
CA GLU A 26 -3.58 -2.36 -7.58
C GLU A 26 -3.51 -0.83 -7.53
N ALA A 27 -2.48 -0.26 -6.90
CA ALA A 27 -2.20 1.17 -6.92
C ALA A 27 -2.07 1.68 -8.37
N CYS A 28 -1.34 0.94 -9.19
CA CYS A 28 -1.14 1.28 -10.59
C CYS A 28 -2.41 1.12 -11.44
N LYS A 29 -3.17 0.03 -11.25
CA LYS A 29 -4.47 -0.20 -11.91
C LYS A 29 -5.51 0.87 -11.55
N MET A 30 -5.57 1.25 -10.28
CA MET A 30 -6.49 2.26 -9.79
C MET A 30 -6.00 3.69 -10.03
N GLN A 31 -4.80 3.86 -10.61
CA GLN A 31 -4.12 5.15 -10.76
C GLN A 31 -4.06 5.94 -9.44
N LYS A 32 -3.84 5.22 -8.33
CA LYS A 32 -3.72 5.78 -6.98
C LYS A 32 -2.27 5.68 -6.52
N ASN A 33 -1.80 6.74 -5.86
CA ASN A 33 -0.49 6.71 -5.21
C ASN A 33 -0.63 6.07 -3.82
N VAL A 34 -0.62 4.73 -3.79
CA VAL A 34 -0.65 3.96 -2.55
C VAL A 34 0.75 3.46 -2.24
N ARG A 35 1.17 3.64 -0.98
CA ARG A 35 2.48 3.24 -0.47
C ARG A 35 2.32 2.34 0.74
N VAL A 36 3.30 1.49 0.99
CA VAL A 36 3.34 0.73 2.24
C VAL A 36 3.63 1.69 3.40
N ILE A 37 2.73 1.77 4.37
CA ILE A 37 2.97 2.45 5.66
C ILE A 37 3.75 1.51 6.58
N TYR A 38 3.32 0.25 6.69
CA TYR A 38 3.98 -0.77 7.52
C TYR A 38 3.69 -2.19 7.02
N SER A 39 4.56 -3.12 7.40
CA SER A 39 4.43 -4.55 7.15
C SER A 39 3.46 -5.16 8.16
N GLY A 40 2.32 -5.66 7.69
CA GLY A 40 1.18 -6.09 8.49
C GLY A 40 -0.12 -5.57 7.91
N ASP A 41 -1.25 -6.12 8.34
CA ASP A 41 -2.55 -5.62 7.94
C ASP A 41 -2.93 -4.33 8.69
N CYS A 42 -3.72 -3.47 8.03
CA CYS A 42 -4.20 -2.23 8.63
C CYS A 42 -5.14 -2.47 9.83
N SER A 43 -5.70 -3.68 9.98
CA SER A 43 -6.69 -4.01 11.01
C SER A 43 -6.07 -4.48 12.33
N SER A 44 -4.88 -5.07 12.30
CA SER A 44 -4.13 -5.51 13.49
C SER A 44 -3.69 -4.32 14.35
N SER A 45 -3.63 -3.12 13.76
CA SER A 45 -3.29 -1.86 14.44
C SER A 45 -4.53 -1.03 14.79
N LYS A 46 -5.57 -1.60 15.39
CA LYS A 46 -6.73 -0.84 15.92
C LYS A 46 -6.42 -0.07 17.23
N ARG A 47 -5.21 0.48 17.39
CA ARG A 47 -4.92 1.43 18.48
C ARG A 47 -3.99 2.54 17.98
N GLN A 48 -4.58 3.74 17.86
CA GLN A 48 -4.01 5.04 17.50
C GLN A 48 -3.66 5.20 16.00
N LEU A 49 -3.92 6.30 15.27
CA LEU A 49 -4.78 7.49 15.32
C LEU A 49 -4.49 8.24 13.97
N PRO A 50 -4.81 9.52 13.78
CA PRO A 50 -5.19 10.09 12.49
C PRO A 50 -4.09 10.01 11.43
N VAL A 51 -4.54 10.03 10.18
CA VAL A 51 -3.79 10.17 8.94
C VAL A 51 -2.81 11.35 9.02
N ILE A 52 -1.61 11.16 9.57
CA ILE A 52 -0.52 12.11 9.36
C ILE A 52 0.09 11.72 8.03
N THR A 53 -0.39 12.41 7.00
CA THR A 53 0.21 12.48 5.67
C THR A 53 1.73 12.62 5.79
N LYS A 54 2.46 11.53 5.55
CA LYS A 54 3.86 11.64 5.13
C LYS A 54 3.83 11.66 3.60
N GLU A 55 3.68 12.87 3.06
CA GLU A 55 3.92 13.24 1.65
C GLU A 55 5.40 13.06 1.24
N LYS A 56 6.02 11.92 1.58
CA LYS A 56 7.38 11.60 1.14
C LYS A 56 7.39 10.23 0.51
N ASP A 57 6.89 10.18 -0.70
CA ASP A 57 7.75 10.13 -1.87
C ASP A 57 6.85 10.22 -3.12
N LYS A 58 7.38 10.67 -4.23
CA LYS A 58 6.68 10.62 -5.52
C LYS A 58 6.85 9.20 -6.07
N PHE A 59 5.83 8.35 -6.01
CA PHE A 59 5.75 7.25 -6.97
C PHE A 59 4.63 7.60 -7.94
N HIS A 60 5.03 8.28 -9.00
CA HIS A 60 4.15 8.65 -10.08
C HIS A 60 3.74 7.36 -10.78
N CYS A 61 2.53 6.85 -10.51
CA CYS A 61 1.91 5.79 -11.31
C CYS A 61 1.50 6.34 -12.70
N ILE A 62 2.42 7.01 -13.41
CA ILE A 62 2.19 7.52 -14.78
C ILE A 62 2.64 6.52 -15.84
N PHE A 63 3.53 5.57 -15.53
CA PHE A 63 3.86 4.47 -16.43
C PHE A 63 3.74 3.13 -15.70
N CYS A 64 2.60 2.46 -15.89
CA CYS A 64 2.40 1.06 -15.53
C CYS A 64 3.06 0.12 -16.56
N ILE A 65 4.26 0.47 -17.03
CA ILE A 65 4.98 -0.19 -18.13
C ILE A 65 6.36 -0.60 -17.65
#